data_AF-A0A667YL95-F1
#
_entry.id   AF-A0A667YL95-F1
#
_cell.length_a   1.000
_cell.length_b   1.000
_cell.length_c   1.000
_cell.angle_alpha   90.00
_cell.angle_beta   90.00
_cell.angle_gamma   90.00
#
_symmetry.space_group_name_H-M   'P 1'
#
loop_
_entity.id
_entity.type
_entity.pdbx_description
1 polymer ?
#
loop_
_entity_poly.entity_id
_entity_poly.type
_entity_poly.pdbx_seq_one_letter_code
_entity_poly.pdbx_strand_id
1 'polypeptide(L)'
;MTAEEQTSEGQHSIPMEGEDITPKKDGGVLKLVKREGTGTELPMTGDKVFVHYVGTLLDGTPFDSSRDRGERFSFELGKGQVIKAWDLGVATMKVGELSQLICKPEYAYGSAGSPPKIPPNATLVFQVELFEFRGEDITDDEDGGIIRRIITKGEGYSKPNEGAAVEVTVEGTYEGRVFDQRELKFEIGDAESLCLPSGVEKAIMAMEQEEESLFTIKPKYGFGNAGNNKYNIPGGATLQYKIKLSAFEKAKESWEMNTPEKLEQSGIVKEKGTQYFKEGKYKQASVQYKKIVSWLEHESALSEEDEQKAKALRLAAHLNLAMCFLKLQEPNQALENCDKALELDESNEKALFRRGEALFGMKEFDRARDDFQRVNTIGLNLYPFKKKKKNRSAKVVLCQKHLKEQHEKDKRLYANMFQKFAERDAKKEAERMKTESKENGDEMEVENGAKE
;
A
#
# COMPACT_ATOMS: atom_id res chain seq x y z
N MET A 1 20.44 15.73 -86.03
CA MET A 1 21.18 16.04 -84.78
C MET A 1 20.33 15.53 -83.64
N THR A 2 20.70 14.37 -83.12
CA THR A 2 19.95 13.58 -82.13
C THR A 2 20.29 14.04 -80.72
N ALA A 3 19.27 14.00 -79.86
CA ALA A 3 19.29 14.41 -78.47
C ALA A 3 20.41 13.74 -77.66
N GLU A 4 21.12 14.56 -76.89
CA GLU A 4 22.07 14.13 -75.87
C GLU A 4 21.30 13.68 -74.62
N GLU A 5 21.75 12.54 -74.10
CA GLU A 5 21.20 11.82 -72.97
C GLU A 5 21.32 12.62 -71.67
N GLN A 6 20.20 12.68 -70.94
CA GLN A 6 20.15 13.10 -69.55
C GLN A 6 20.94 12.10 -68.69
N THR A 7 21.91 12.64 -67.95
CA THR A 7 22.65 11.92 -66.91
C THR A 7 21.72 11.62 -65.73
N SER A 8 21.66 10.35 -65.33
CA SER A 8 20.93 9.88 -64.16
C SER A 8 21.57 10.39 -62.87
N GLU A 9 20.79 11.09 -62.04
CA GLU A 9 21.15 11.50 -60.68
C GLU A 9 21.48 10.26 -59.81
N GLY A 10 22.62 10.32 -59.13
CA GLY A 10 23.18 9.22 -58.34
C GLY A 10 22.34 8.86 -57.12
N GLN A 11 22.18 7.56 -56.88
CA GLN A 11 21.55 6.98 -55.69
C GLN A 11 22.21 7.51 -54.40
N HIS A 12 21.48 8.31 -53.62
CA HIS A 12 21.86 8.74 -52.28
C HIS A 12 21.63 7.60 -51.27
N SER A 13 22.54 6.63 -51.20
CA SER A 13 22.53 5.64 -50.12
C SER A 13 23.03 6.27 -48.82
N ILE A 14 22.31 6.05 -47.71
CA ILE A 14 22.72 6.56 -46.39
C ILE A 14 24.04 5.88 -45.97
N PRO A 15 25.09 6.63 -45.56
CA PRO A 15 26.36 6.03 -45.16
C PRO A 15 26.21 5.19 -43.89
N MET A 16 26.83 4.01 -43.90
CA MET A 16 26.86 3.04 -42.80
C MET A 16 27.86 3.47 -41.71
N GLU A 17 27.55 4.57 -41.03
CA GLU A 17 28.38 5.16 -39.97
C GLU A 17 27.68 5.14 -38.62
N GLY A 18 28.44 4.92 -37.55
CA GLY A 18 27.95 4.92 -36.17
C GLY A 18 28.73 4.00 -35.25
N GLU A 19 28.50 4.14 -33.95
CA GLU A 19 28.98 3.21 -32.94
C GLU A 19 28.17 1.90 -33.00
N ASP A 20 28.86 0.77 -33.02
CA ASP A 20 28.21 -0.54 -32.90
C ASP A 20 27.76 -0.80 -31.47
N ILE A 21 26.45 -0.80 -31.24
CA ILE A 21 25.85 -0.98 -29.92
C ILE A 21 25.40 -2.42 -29.66
N THR A 22 25.68 -3.38 -30.56
CA THR A 22 25.29 -4.76 -30.30
C THR A 22 26.19 -5.41 -29.24
N PRO A 23 25.64 -6.28 -28.37
CA PRO A 23 26.46 -7.01 -27.40
C PRO A 23 27.54 -7.88 -28.06
N LYS A 24 27.27 -8.39 -29.27
CA LYS A 24 28.20 -9.25 -30.03
C LYS A 24 29.22 -8.47 -30.86
N LYS A 25 29.10 -7.15 -30.96
CA LYS A 25 29.91 -6.29 -31.82
C LYS A 25 29.98 -6.79 -33.27
N ASP A 26 28.82 -7.15 -33.81
CA ASP A 26 28.63 -7.72 -35.16
C ASP A 26 28.20 -6.70 -36.22
N GLY A 27 28.19 -5.41 -35.86
CA GLY A 27 27.71 -4.31 -36.71
C GLY A 27 26.24 -4.44 -37.06
N GLY A 28 25.45 -5.15 -36.26
CA GLY A 28 24.02 -5.37 -36.49
C GLY A 28 23.17 -4.12 -36.27
N VAL A 29 23.61 -3.25 -35.34
CA VAL A 29 22.94 -2.00 -34.99
C VAL A 29 23.99 -0.92 -34.79
N LEU A 30 24.04 0.03 -35.72
CA LEU A 30 24.93 1.19 -35.64
C LEU A 30 24.14 2.40 -35.17
N LYS A 31 24.66 3.11 -34.17
CA LYS A 31 24.07 4.33 -33.61
C LYS A 31 24.93 5.55 -33.92
N LEU A 32 24.31 6.61 -34.41
CA LEU A 32 24.93 7.92 -34.58
C LEU A 32 24.08 8.99 -33.89
N VAL A 33 24.62 9.61 -32.85
CA VAL A 33 23.96 10.73 -32.16
C VAL A 33 23.95 11.96 -33.08
N LYS A 34 22.76 12.45 -33.42
CA LYS A 34 22.56 13.67 -34.24
C LYS A 34 22.39 14.91 -33.36
N ARG A 35 21.81 14.73 -32.18
CA ARG A 35 21.69 15.76 -31.14
C ARG A 35 21.76 15.10 -29.78
N GLU A 36 22.63 15.63 -28.92
CA GLU A 36 22.78 15.16 -27.54
C GLU A 36 21.51 15.39 -26.72
N GLY A 37 21.23 14.46 -25.81
CA GLY A 37 20.24 14.61 -24.77
C GLY A 37 20.82 15.24 -23.50
N THR A 38 20.00 15.30 -22.45
CA THR A 38 20.36 15.83 -21.14
C THR A 38 20.17 14.77 -20.05
N GLY A 39 20.80 14.99 -18.89
CA GLY A 39 20.75 14.06 -17.77
C GLY A 39 21.76 12.90 -17.88
N THR A 40 21.81 12.10 -16.83
CA THR A 40 22.71 10.96 -16.69
C THR A 40 21.98 9.61 -16.71
N GLU A 41 20.66 9.63 -16.56
CA GLU A 41 19.86 8.42 -16.57
C GLU A 41 19.53 7.96 -17.99
N LEU A 42 19.50 6.65 -18.17
CA LEU A 42 19.10 5.99 -19.41
C LEU A 42 17.88 5.12 -19.12
N PRO A 43 16.97 4.90 -20.09
CA PRO A 43 15.90 3.93 -19.98
C PRO A 43 16.40 2.52 -19.61
N MET A 44 15.65 1.82 -18.76
CA MET A 44 15.91 0.44 -18.36
C MET A 44 14.85 -0.49 -18.93
N THR A 45 15.13 -1.80 -18.93
CA THR A 45 14.16 -2.82 -19.31
C THR A 45 12.88 -2.67 -18.48
N GLY A 46 11.73 -2.64 -19.15
CA GLY A 46 10.42 -2.46 -18.54
C GLY A 46 9.96 -1.00 -18.44
N ASP A 47 10.85 -0.01 -18.63
CA ASP A 47 10.41 1.39 -18.65
C ASP A 47 9.48 1.65 -19.84
N LYS A 48 8.47 2.47 -19.61
CA LYS A 48 7.63 3.03 -20.66
C LYS A 48 8.36 4.22 -21.27
N VAL A 49 8.73 4.12 -22.54
CA VAL A 49 9.45 5.17 -23.27
C VAL A 49 8.52 5.89 -24.23
N PHE A 50 8.77 7.17 -24.47
CA PHE A 50 8.01 8.03 -25.37
C PHE A 50 8.95 8.65 -26.40
N VAL A 51 8.73 8.32 -27.67
CA VAL A 51 9.61 8.72 -28.76
C VAL A 51 8.84 9.34 -29.93
N HIS A 52 9.51 10.20 -30.70
CA HIS A 52 9.19 10.33 -32.12
C HIS A 52 10.22 9.59 -32.96
N TYR A 53 9.79 9.09 -34.10
CA TYR A 53 10.66 8.50 -35.09
C TYR A 53 10.23 8.78 -36.52
N VAL A 54 11.20 8.63 -37.42
CA VAL A 54 11.06 8.50 -38.88
C VAL A 54 11.85 7.27 -39.31
N GLY A 55 11.23 6.38 -40.08
CA GLY A 55 11.83 5.15 -40.61
C GLY A 55 11.92 5.17 -42.14
N THR A 56 13.11 4.90 -42.65
CA THR A 56 13.42 4.82 -44.08
C THR A 56 14.19 3.55 -44.42
N LEU A 57 14.07 3.08 -45.66
CA LEU A 57 15.01 2.11 -46.22
C LEU A 57 16.40 2.76 -46.39
N LEU A 58 17.42 1.94 -46.66
CA LEU A 58 18.81 2.41 -46.83
C LEU A 58 18.99 3.37 -48.02
N ASP A 59 18.12 3.28 -49.03
CA ASP A 59 18.06 4.20 -50.18
C ASP A 59 17.33 5.52 -49.88
N GLY A 60 16.86 5.71 -48.64
CA GLY A 60 16.14 6.90 -48.19
C GLY A 60 14.62 6.83 -48.35
N THR A 61 14.06 5.77 -48.94
CA THR A 61 12.60 5.63 -49.12
C THR A 61 11.89 5.55 -47.76
N PRO A 62 10.99 6.50 -47.42
CA PRO A 62 10.26 6.47 -46.16
C PRO A 62 9.20 5.36 -46.16
N PHE A 63 9.08 4.62 -45.04
CA PHE A 63 8.04 3.60 -44.88
C PHE A 63 7.09 3.87 -43.70
N ASP A 64 7.55 4.62 -42.68
CA ASP A 64 6.75 4.97 -41.51
C ASP A 64 7.32 6.18 -40.75
N SER A 65 6.45 6.96 -40.13
CA SER A 65 6.79 8.15 -39.34
C SER A 65 5.71 8.43 -38.30
N SER A 66 6.13 8.56 -37.03
CA SER A 66 5.22 9.03 -35.97
C SER A 66 4.87 10.52 -36.09
N ARG A 67 5.73 11.32 -36.74
CA ARG A 67 5.51 12.76 -36.86
C ARG A 67 4.33 13.08 -37.78
N ASP A 68 4.12 12.23 -38.78
CA ASP A 68 2.99 12.33 -39.71
C ASP A 68 1.65 12.12 -39.01
N ARG A 69 1.67 11.43 -37.86
CA ARG A 69 0.50 11.20 -37.00
C ARG A 69 0.31 12.28 -35.94
N GLY A 70 1.30 13.15 -35.72
CA GLY A 70 1.25 14.21 -34.71
C GLY A 70 1.32 13.72 -33.25
N GLU A 71 1.43 12.41 -33.02
CA GLU A 71 1.45 11.80 -31.68
C GLU A 71 2.75 11.02 -31.44
N ARG A 72 3.26 11.10 -30.21
CA ARG A 72 4.43 10.32 -29.79
C ARG A 72 4.06 8.84 -29.75
N PHE A 73 5.00 8.00 -30.17
CA PHE A 73 4.87 6.56 -30.01
C PHE A 73 5.42 6.17 -28.64
N SER A 74 4.69 5.30 -27.92
CA SER A 74 5.14 4.77 -26.64
C SER A 74 5.13 3.26 -26.62
N PHE A 75 6.14 2.66 -25.99
CA PHE A 75 6.27 1.21 -25.83
C PHE A 75 7.04 0.88 -24.54
N GLU A 76 6.99 -0.37 -24.11
CA GLU A 76 7.79 -0.90 -23.01
C GLU A 76 9.13 -1.43 -23.53
N LEU A 77 10.22 -0.84 -23.04
CA LEU A 77 11.57 -1.16 -23.49
C LEU A 77 12.00 -2.57 -23.08
N GLY A 78 12.60 -3.34 -23.99
CA GLY A 78 13.16 -4.66 -23.69
C GLY A 78 12.10 -5.76 -23.50
N LYS A 79 10.84 -5.50 -23.87
CA LYS A 79 9.73 -6.48 -23.83
C LYS A 79 9.40 -7.07 -25.20
N GLY A 80 10.16 -6.72 -26.25
CA GLY A 80 9.91 -7.22 -27.60
C GLY A 80 8.65 -6.65 -28.26
N GLN A 81 8.16 -5.50 -27.79
CA GLN A 81 7.07 -4.75 -28.44
C GLN A 81 7.52 -4.07 -29.74
N VAL A 82 8.83 -3.92 -29.91
CA VAL A 82 9.50 -3.31 -31.07
C VAL A 82 10.59 -4.24 -31.61
N ILE A 83 11.18 -3.89 -32.75
CA ILE A 83 12.31 -4.65 -33.30
C ILE A 83 13.51 -4.65 -32.35
N LYS A 84 14.32 -5.70 -32.38
CA LYS A 84 15.49 -5.88 -31.49
C LYS A 84 16.44 -4.67 -31.51
N ALA A 85 16.61 -4.06 -32.69
CA ALA A 85 17.46 -2.87 -32.84
C ALA A 85 16.96 -1.66 -32.04
N TRP A 86 15.65 -1.51 -31.89
CA TRP A 86 15.05 -0.43 -31.09
C TRP A 86 15.22 -0.69 -29.59
N ASP A 87 15.01 -1.93 -29.14
CA ASP A 87 15.24 -2.30 -27.75
C ASP A 87 16.70 -2.03 -27.33
N LEU A 88 17.67 -2.27 -28.22
CA LEU A 88 19.07 -1.92 -27.99
C LEU A 88 19.33 -0.41 -28.11
N GLY A 89 18.83 0.22 -29.17
CA GLY A 89 19.10 1.63 -29.48
C GLY A 89 18.56 2.58 -28.43
N VAL A 90 17.28 2.48 -28.10
CA VAL A 90 16.60 3.40 -27.18
C VAL A 90 17.13 3.26 -25.75
N ALA A 91 17.57 2.07 -25.34
CA ALA A 91 18.22 1.85 -24.04
C ALA A 91 19.52 2.65 -23.84
N THR A 92 20.14 3.14 -24.93
CA THR A 92 21.37 3.95 -24.88
C THR A 92 21.12 5.45 -24.97
N MET A 93 19.86 5.88 -25.10
CA MET A 93 19.51 7.28 -25.36
C MET A 93 19.22 8.06 -24.08
N LYS A 94 19.67 9.32 -24.03
CA LYS A 94 19.27 10.30 -23.00
C LYS A 94 17.98 11.02 -23.38
N VAL A 95 17.29 11.58 -22.39
CA VAL A 95 16.11 12.42 -22.64
C VAL A 95 16.51 13.64 -23.49
N GLY A 96 15.79 13.86 -24.58
CA GLY A 96 16.02 14.91 -25.58
C GLY A 96 16.96 14.51 -26.72
N GLU A 97 17.62 13.35 -26.62
CA GLU A 97 18.56 12.85 -27.63
C GLU A 97 17.84 12.52 -28.94
N LEU A 98 18.42 12.93 -30.06
CA LEU A 98 18.05 12.50 -31.41
C LEU A 98 19.19 11.65 -31.97
N SER A 99 18.89 10.39 -32.30
CA SER A 99 19.87 9.43 -32.82
C SER A 99 19.40 8.77 -34.10
N GLN A 100 20.33 8.51 -35.00
CA GLN A 100 20.13 7.66 -36.16
C GLN A 100 20.56 6.23 -35.82
N LEU A 101 19.67 5.27 -36.05
CA LEU A 101 19.93 3.84 -35.90
C LEU A 101 19.91 3.19 -37.29
N ILE A 102 20.98 2.48 -37.63
CA ILE A 102 21.06 1.65 -38.83
C ILE A 102 20.96 0.19 -38.40
N CYS A 103 19.91 -0.49 -38.87
CA CYS A 103 19.47 -1.78 -38.35
C CYS A 103 19.56 -2.84 -39.44
N LYS A 104 20.47 -3.79 -39.31
CA LYS A 104 20.53 -4.97 -40.18
C LYS A 104 19.28 -5.86 -40.00
N PRO A 105 18.91 -6.66 -41.02
CA PRO A 105 17.68 -7.45 -40.99
C PRO A 105 17.59 -8.42 -39.81
N GLU A 106 18.69 -8.97 -39.30
CA GLU A 106 18.72 -9.89 -38.15
C GLU A 106 18.23 -9.24 -36.84
N TYR A 107 18.32 -7.92 -36.77
CA TYR A 107 17.87 -7.08 -35.66
C TYR A 107 16.58 -6.30 -36.00
N ALA A 108 16.01 -6.52 -37.19
CA ALA A 108 14.79 -5.92 -37.69
C ALA A 108 13.75 -7.01 -38.08
N TYR A 109 13.30 -7.06 -39.33
CA TYR A 109 12.26 -7.99 -39.82
C TYR A 109 12.78 -9.23 -40.55
N GLY A 110 14.10 -9.43 -40.58
CA GLY A 110 14.74 -10.62 -41.14
C GLY A 110 14.41 -10.90 -42.61
N SER A 111 14.49 -12.17 -42.99
CA SER A 111 14.21 -12.65 -44.35
C SER A 111 12.75 -12.60 -44.75
N ALA A 112 11.83 -12.44 -43.79
CA ALA A 112 10.40 -12.30 -44.10
C ALA A 112 10.05 -10.86 -44.52
N GLY A 113 10.74 -9.86 -43.97
CA GLY A 113 10.36 -8.45 -44.12
C GLY A 113 9.02 -8.14 -43.43
N SER A 114 8.37 -7.05 -43.85
CA SER A 114 7.01 -6.68 -43.46
C SER A 114 6.27 -6.11 -44.67
N PRO A 115 5.79 -6.98 -45.58
CA PRO A 115 5.12 -6.54 -46.80
C PRO A 115 3.84 -5.73 -46.53
N PRO A 116 3.48 -4.77 -47.40
CA PRO A 116 4.18 -4.39 -48.63
C PRO A 116 5.30 -3.37 -48.42
N LYS A 117 5.46 -2.82 -47.21
CA LYS A 117 6.32 -1.66 -46.96
C LYS A 117 7.80 -2.00 -46.78
N ILE A 118 8.09 -3.13 -46.16
CA ILE A 118 9.46 -3.54 -45.83
C ILE A 118 9.78 -4.85 -46.57
N PRO A 119 10.74 -4.86 -47.50
CA PRO A 119 11.10 -6.06 -48.22
C PRO A 119 11.89 -7.07 -47.35
N PRO A 120 11.97 -8.34 -47.77
CA PRO A 120 12.90 -9.33 -47.23
C PRO A 120 14.34 -8.82 -47.09
N ASN A 121 14.99 -9.12 -45.98
CA ASN A 121 16.40 -8.79 -45.70
C ASN A 121 16.75 -7.28 -45.80
N ALA A 122 15.76 -6.40 -45.59
CA ALA A 122 15.98 -4.96 -45.63
C ALA A 122 16.85 -4.47 -44.47
N THR A 123 17.83 -3.61 -44.78
CA THR A 123 18.48 -2.74 -43.79
C THR A 123 17.64 -1.50 -43.61
N LEU A 124 17.28 -1.19 -42.37
CA LEU A 124 16.42 -0.05 -42.03
C LEU A 124 17.24 1.06 -41.39
N VAL A 125 16.84 2.30 -41.64
CA VAL A 125 17.39 3.47 -40.97
C VAL A 125 16.27 4.16 -40.22
N PHE A 126 16.48 4.39 -38.92
CA PHE A 126 15.55 5.15 -38.08
C PHE A 126 16.23 6.39 -37.56
N GLN A 127 15.53 7.52 -37.57
CA GLN A 127 15.85 8.64 -36.70
C GLN A 127 14.88 8.61 -35.53
N VAL A 128 15.38 8.48 -34.31
CA VAL A 128 14.59 8.36 -33.08
C VAL A 128 14.93 9.52 -32.15
N GLU A 129 13.91 10.19 -31.62
CA GLU A 129 14.02 11.25 -30.62
C GLU A 129 13.35 10.78 -29.34
N LEU A 130 14.11 10.65 -28.25
CA LEU A 130 13.59 10.23 -26.94
C LEU A 130 13.10 11.46 -26.17
N PHE A 131 11.82 11.51 -25.85
CA PHE A 131 11.23 12.63 -25.10
C PHE A 131 11.17 12.37 -23.60
N GLU A 132 10.84 11.14 -23.23
CA GLU A 132 10.55 10.79 -21.85
C GLU A 132 10.65 9.28 -21.68
N PHE A 133 11.03 8.85 -20.48
CA PHE A 133 10.79 7.49 -20.03
C PHE A 133 10.31 7.54 -18.58
N ARG A 134 9.51 6.55 -18.18
CA ARG A 134 9.04 6.38 -16.81
C ARG A 134 9.14 4.91 -16.43
N GLY A 135 9.55 4.66 -15.19
CA GLY A 135 9.43 3.33 -14.60
C GLY A 135 7.97 2.92 -14.45
N GLU A 136 7.76 1.65 -14.14
CA GLU A 136 6.44 1.07 -13.90
C GLU A 136 5.89 1.54 -12.56
N ASP A 137 4.65 2.04 -12.55
CA ASP A 137 3.93 2.31 -11.32
C ASP A 137 3.29 1.03 -10.81
N ILE A 138 3.72 0.58 -9.63
CA ILE A 138 3.21 -0.68 -9.03
C ILE A 138 2.13 -0.43 -7.98
N THR A 139 1.62 0.80 -7.88
CA THR A 139 0.54 1.13 -6.95
C THR A 139 -0.81 0.74 -7.53
N ASP A 140 -1.72 0.29 -6.66
CA ASP A 140 -3.05 -0.18 -7.07
C ASP A 140 -3.89 0.94 -7.74
N ASP A 141 -3.64 2.20 -7.35
CA ASP A 141 -4.35 3.39 -7.83
C ASP A 141 -3.60 4.13 -8.97
N GLU A 142 -2.43 3.62 -9.42
CA GLU A 142 -1.52 4.31 -10.35
C GLU A 142 -1.21 5.77 -9.93
N ASP A 143 -0.96 5.98 -8.63
CA ASP A 143 -0.79 7.31 -8.04
C ASP A 143 0.66 7.85 -8.12
N GLY A 144 1.54 7.11 -8.78
CA GLY A 144 2.98 7.33 -8.90
C GLY A 144 3.71 7.20 -7.57
N GLY A 145 3.14 6.51 -6.59
CA GLY A 145 3.65 6.40 -5.24
C GLY A 145 4.83 5.45 -5.09
N ILE A 146 4.88 4.41 -5.92
CA ILE A 146 5.97 3.45 -5.97
C ILE A 146 6.31 3.16 -7.42
N ILE A 147 7.43 3.69 -7.88
CA ILE A 147 7.91 3.51 -9.25
C ILE A 147 9.05 2.48 -9.26
N ARG A 148 8.88 1.41 -10.03
CA ARG A 148 9.86 0.34 -10.24
C ARG A 148 10.65 0.55 -11.53
N ARG A 149 11.95 0.30 -11.46
CA ARG A 149 12.85 0.16 -12.63
C ARG A 149 13.66 -1.12 -12.48
N ILE A 150 13.53 -2.03 -13.43
CA ILE A 150 14.14 -3.37 -13.35
C ILE A 150 15.61 -3.29 -13.76
N ILE A 151 16.51 -3.70 -12.87
CA ILE A 151 17.96 -3.77 -13.14
C ILE A 151 18.29 -5.15 -13.73
N THR A 152 17.89 -6.20 -13.04
CA THR A 152 18.02 -7.59 -13.48
C THR A 152 16.65 -8.23 -13.47
N LYS A 153 16.22 -8.78 -14.60
CA LYS A 153 14.93 -9.46 -14.71
C LYS A 153 14.97 -10.76 -13.88
N GLY A 154 13.90 -11.02 -13.14
CA GLY A 154 13.74 -12.27 -12.43
C GLY A 154 13.39 -13.46 -13.34
N GLU A 155 13.25 -14.60 -12.70
CA GLU A 155 12.89 -15.88 -13.29
C GLU A 155 11.52 -16.35 -12.79
N GLY A 156 10.79 -17.06 -13.67
CA GLY A 156 9.45 -17.55 -13.38
C GLY A 156 8.36 -16.47 -13.54
N TYR A 157 7.16 -16.79 -13.05
CA TYR A 157 5.97 -15.93 -13.13
C TYR A 157 5.29 -15.71 -11.78
N SER A 158 5.73 -16.44 -10.75
CA SER A 158 5.18 -16.34 -9.40
C SER A 158 5.77 -15.13 -8.68
N LYS A 159 4.95 -14.52 -7.82
CA LYS A 159 5.34 -13.41 -6.95
C LYS A 159 4.98 -13.72 -5.50
N PRO A 160 5.70 -13.13 -4.52
CA PRO A 160 5.31 -13.22 -3.11
C PRO A 160 3.89 -12.66 -2.89
N ASN A 161 3.12 -13.28 -1.99
CA ASN A 161 1.84 -12.77 -1.50
C ASN A 161 1.95 -12.31 -0.03
N GLU A 162 0.89 -11.71 0.48
CA GLU A 162 0.79 -11.34 1.90
C GLU A 162 1.02 -12.58 2.78
N GLY A 163 1.93 -12.47 3.76
CA GLY A 163 2.33 -13.60 4.60
C GLY A 163 3.38 -14.54 4.01
N ALA A 164 3.87 -14.32 2.78
CA ALA A 164 4.95 -15.10 2.18
C ALA A 164 6.26 -14.92 2.97
N ALA A 165 7.04 -15.99 3.08
CA ALA A 165 8.41 -15.91 3.59
C ALA A 165 9.34 -15.47 2.44
N VAL A 166 10.13 -14.41 2.64
CA VAL A 166 11.00 -13.83 1.62
C VAL A 166 12.44 -13.74 2.11
N GLU A 167 13.38 -13.93 1.18
CA GLU A 167 14.81 -13.68 1.36
C GLU A 167 15.23 -12.56 0.41
N VAL A 168 15.59 -11.41 0.97
CA VAL A 168 15.88 -10.20 0.19
C VAL A 168 17.16 -9.51 0.64
N THR A 169 17.83 -8.85 -0.30
CA THR A 169 18.81 -7.80 0.00
C THR A 169 18.16 -6.46 -0.25
N VAL A 170 18.21 -5.57 0.74
CA VAL A 170 17.67 -4.21 0.64
C VAL A 170 18.79 -3.21 0.83
N GLU A 171 18.80 -2.17 0.00
CA GLU A 171 19.65 -0.99 0.13
C GLU A 171 18.77 0.26 0.00
N GLY A 172 18.55 0.95 1.12
CA GLY A 172 17.79 2.18 1.20
C GLY A 172 18.70 3.41 1.09
N THR A 173 18.39 4.30 0.16
CA THR A 173 19.11 5.55 -0.10
C THR A 173 18.17 6.75 -0.03
N TYR A 174 18.66 7.84 0.57
CA TYR A 174 17.98 9.14 0.61
C TYR A 174 18.99 10.24 0.26
N GLU A 175 18.69 11.05 -0.76
CA GLU A 175 19.57 12.12 -1.26
C GLU A 175 21.03 11.63 -1.51
N GLY A 176 21.18 10.41 -2.05
CA GLY A 176 22.47 9.80 -2.33
C GLY A 176 23.19 9.17 -1.12
N ARG A 177 22.64 9.31 0.10
CA ARG A 177 23.16 8.66 1.31
C ARG A 177 22.47 7.31 1.53
N VAL A 178 23.26 6.24 1.53
CA VAL A 178 22.80 4.92 1.98
C VAL A 178 22.54 4.97 3.50
N PHE A 179 21.32 4.64 3.92
CA PHE A 179 20.91 4.65 5.34
C PHE A 179 20.55 3.26 5.88
N ASP A 180 20.26 2.30 5.00
CA ASP A 180 20.00 0.90 5.35
C ASP A 180 20.59 0.01 4.28
N GLN A 181 21.34 -1.03 4.67
CA GLN A 181 21.86 -2.03 3.75
C GLN A 181 21.99 -3.36 4.48
N ARG A 182 21.09 -4.30 4.19
CA ARG A 182 20.98 -5.57 4.92
C ARG A 182 20.44 -6.68 4.03
N GLU A 183 20.86 -7.90 4.34
CA GLU A 183 20.19 -9.12 3.90
C GLU A 183 19.19 -9.53 4.98
N LEU A 184 17.95 -9.81 4.57
CA LEU A 184 16.82 -10.03 5.48
C LEU A 184 16.04 -11.28 5.05
N LYS A 185 15.64 -12.06 6.06
CA LYS A 185 14.64 -13.12 5.93
C LYS A 185 13.46 -12.77 6.81
N PHE A 186 12.30 -12.53 6.21
CA PHE A 186 11.11 -12.12 6.96
C PHE A 186 9.83 -12.54 6.24
N GLU A 187 8.70 -12.34 6.93
CA GLU A 187 7.37 -12.60 6.40
C GLU A 187 6.76 -11.30 5.89
N ILE A 188 6.22 -11.28 4.68
CA ILE A 188 5.47 -10.12 4.17
C ILE A 188 4.30 -9.83 5.12
N GLY A 189 4.18 -8.56 5.53
CA GLY A 189 3.32 -8.06 6.60
C GLY A 189 4.07 -7.69 7.89
N ASP A 190 5.41 -7.89 7.93
CA ASP A 190 6.27 -7.67 9.10
C ASP A 190 7.43 -6.67 8.88
N ALA A 191 7.44 -5.95 7.77
CA ALA A 191 8.51 -4.98 7.47
C ALA A 191 8.65 -3.87 8.52
N GLU A 192 7.54 -3.41 9.11
CA GLU A 192 7.56 -2.30 10.08
C GLU A 192 8.41 -2.65 11.31
N SER A 193 8.37 -3.91 11.78
CA SER A 193 9.19 -4.35 12.92
C SER A 193 10.69 -4.35 12.60
N LEU A 194 11.03 -4.39 11.32
CA LEU A 194 12.39 -4.33 10.77
C LEU A 194 12.80 -2.91 10.36
N CYS A 195 11.98 -1.89 10.69
CA CYS A 195 12.15 -0.49 10.28
C CYS A 195 12.12 -0.29 8.75
N LEU A 196 11.40 -1.14 8.02
CA LEU A 196 11.16 -1.00 6.59
C LEU A 196 9.79 -0.33 6.36
N PRO A 197 9.67 0.62 5.43
CA PRO A 197 8.40 1.27 5.12
C PRO A 197 7.49 0.33 4.32
N SER A 198 6.16 0.55 4.36
CA SER A 198 5.17 -0.33 3.71
C SER A 198 5.35 -0.46 2.20
N GLY A 199 5.92 0.56 1.55
CA GLY A 199 6.26 0.53 0.13
C GLY A 199 7.29 -0.53 -0.23
N VAL A 200 8.17 -0.92 0.71
CA VAL A 200 9.14 -2.00 0.48
C VAL A 200 8.45 -3.36 0.38
N GLU A 201 7.42 -3.62 1.19
CA GLU A 201 6.64 -4.86 1.08
C GLU A 201 5.85 -4.92 -0.23
N LYS A 202 5.19 -3.81 -0.59
CA LYS A 202 4.52 -3.68 -1.89
C LYS A 202 5.49 -3.89 -3.05
N ALA A 203 6.71 -3.34 -2.96
CA ALA A 203 7.76 -3.56 -3.93
C ALA A 203 8.13 -5.04 -4.06
N ILE A 204 8.40 -5.72 -2.93
CA ILE A 204 8.77 -7.15 -2.94
C ILE A 204 7.65 -8.03 -3.52
N MET A 205 6.38 -7.74 -3.21
CA MET A 205 5.23 -8.46 -3.78
C MET A 205 5.05 -8.25 -5.29
N ALA A 206 5.66 -7.21 -5.87
CA ALA A 206 5.63 -6.98 -7.32
C ALA A 206 6.75 -7.73 -8.08
N MET A 207 7.75 -8.25 -7.37
CA MET A 207 8.97 -8.84 -7.92
C MET A 207 8.85 -10.33 -8.24
N GLU A 208 9.63 -10.77 -9.22
CA GLU A 208 9.91 -12.17 -9.55
C GLU A 208 11.15 -12.68 -8.78
N GLN A 209 11.32 -13.99 -8.67
CA GLN A 209 12.50 -14.56 -8.00
C GLN A 209 13.79 -14.21 -8.78
N GLU A 210 14.90 -13.96 -8.08
CA GLU A 210 16.16 -13.42 -8.61
C GLU A 210 16.08 -12.03 -9.26
N GLU A 211 14.92 -11.36 -9.23
CA GLU A 211 14.79 -9.98 -9.70
C GLU A 211 15.62 -9.03 -8.83
N GLU A 212 16.32 -8.10 -9.47
CA GLU A 212 16.92 -6.94 -8.82
C GLU A 212 16.32 -5.67 -9.45
N SER A 213 15.73 -4.82 -8.61
CA SER A 213 14.99 -3.64 -9.05
C SER A 213 15.28 -2.42 -8.18
N LEU A 214 15.25 -1.24 -8.79
CA LEU A 214 15.28 0.05 -8.11
C LEU A 214 13.84 0.56 -7.95
N PHE A 215 13.50 0.96 -6.74
CA PHE A 215 12.19 1.50 -6.39
C PHE A 215 12.33 2.94 -5.90
N THR A 216 11.54 3.85 -6.47
CA THR A 216 11.32 5.19 -5.92
C THR A 216 10.02 5.19 -5.13
N ILE A 217 10.11 5.38 -3.83
CA ILE A 217 9.01 5.28 -2.87
C ILE A 217 8.68 6.67 -2.32
N LYS A 218 7.52 7.22 -2.70
CA LYS A 218 7.02 8.51 -2.21
C LYS A 218 6.58 8.43 -0.74
N PRO A 219 6.43 9.57 -0.04
CA PRO A 219 6.15 9.60 1.39
C PRO A 219 4.92 8.80 1.84
N LYS A 220 3.86 8.74 1.02
CA LYS A 220 2.64 7.94 1.27
C LYS A 220 2.96 6.46 1.54
N TYR A 221 3.98 5.93 0.89
CA TYR A 221 4.43 4.54 1.01
C TYR A 221 5.80 4.43 1.71
N GLY A 222 6.45 5.55 2.03
CA GLY A 222 7.71 5.64 2.76
C GLY A 222 7.51 5.73 4.27
N PHE A 223 8.33 6.54 4.95
CA PHE A 223 8.18 6.82 6.38
C PHE A 223 7.14 7.92 6.71
N GLY A 224 6.32 8.32 5.73
CA GLY A 224 5.27 9.31 5.91
C GLY A 224 5.78 10.70 6.34
N ASN A 225 4.87 11.47 6.94
CA ASN A 225 5.16 12.82 7.42
C ASN A 225 5.97 12.84 8.72
N ALA A 226 6.06 11.71 9.43
CA ALA A 226 6.87 11.61 10.64
C ALA A 226 8.36 11.42 10.34
N GLY A 227 8.70 10.83 9.19
CA GLY A 227 10.07 10.46 8.86
C GLY A 227 10.55 9.29 9.72
N ASN A 228 11.86 9.11 9.80
CA ASN A 228 12.47 8.05 10.60
C ASN A 228 13.72 8.55 11.32
N ASN A 229 13.60 8.71 12.64
CA ASN A 229 14.69 9.22 13.49
C ASN A 229 15.90 8.28 13.53
N LYS A 230 15.71 6.96 13.47
CA LYS A 230 16.81 5.98 13.50
C LYS A 230 17.75 6.18 12.31
N TYR A 231 17.20 6.53 11.15
CA TYR A 231 17.93 6.71 9.90
C TYR A 231 18.21 8.17 9.54
N ASN A 232 17.80 9.12 10.39
CA ASN A 232 17.84 10.55 10.12
C ASN A 232 17.14 10.91 8.80
N ILE A 233 15.92 10.39 8.62
CA ILE A 233 15.09 10.66 7.44
C ILE A 233 14.00 11.66 7.84
N PRO A 234 13.89 12.81 7.17
CA PRO A 234 12.87 13.80 7.48
C PRO A 234 11.47 13.31 7.06
N GLY A 235 10.44 13.93 7.63
CA GLY A 235 9.07 13.75 7.19
C GLY A 235 8.87 14.21 5.75
N GLY A 236 8.06 13.50 4.98
CA GLY A 236 7.82 13.85 3.57
C GLY A 236 8.96 13.46 2.62
N ALA A 237 9.92 12.65 3.07
CA ALA A 237 11.02 12.16 2.25
C ALA A 237 10.56 11.14 1.20
N THR A 238 11.01 11.32 -0.05
CA THR A 238 10.99 10.29 -1.10
C THR A 238 12.26 9.46 -1.01
N LEU A 239 12.12 8.14 -0.98
CA LEU A 239 13.22 7.20 -0.77
C LEU A 239 13.53 6.44 -2.06
N GLN A 240 14.78 6.03 -2.22
CA GLN A 240 15.17 5.03 -3.20
C GLN A 240 15.52 3.73 -2.49
N TYR A 241 15.01 2.61 -2.98
CA TYR A 241 15.36 1.28 -2.51
C TYR A 241 15.84 0.42 -3.68
N LYS A 242 17.07 -0.06 -3.60
CA LYS A 242 17.54 -1.15 -4.45
C LYS A 242 17.24 -2.45 -3.72
N ILE A 243 16.43 -3.32 -4.33
CA ILE A 243 15.98 -4.57 -3.73
C ILE A 243 16.36 -5.72 -4.66
N LYS A 244 17.00 -6.76 -4.11
CA LYS A 244 17.15 -8.06 -4.76
C LYS A 244 16.29 -9.08 -4.03
N LEU A 245 15.39 -9.75 -4.75
CA LEU A 245 14.60 -10.86 -4.23
C LEU A 245 15.30 -12.19 -4.57
N SER A 246 15.98 -12.80 -3.61
CA SER A 246 16.73 -14.04 -3.84
C SER A 246 15.81 -15.26 -3.87
N ALA A 247 14.90 -15.37 -2.89
CA ALA A 247 13.97 -16.49 -2.79
C ALA A 247 12.70 -16.09 -2.06
N PHE A 248 11.61 -16.81 -2.32
CA PHE A 248 10.41 -16.72 -1.50
C PHE A 248 9.62 -18.02 -1.49
N GLU A 249 8.80 -18.18 -0.45
CA GLU A 249 7.79 -19.21 -0.33
C GLU A 249 6.44 -18.53 -0.08
N LYS A 250 5.49 -18.73 -1.00
CA LYS A 250 4.14 -18.14 -0.88
C LYS A 250 3.44 -18.65 0.37
N ALA A 251 2.69 -17.77 1.03
CA ALA A 251 1.69 -18.24 1.97
C ALA A 251 0.58 -18.97 1.20
N LYS A 252 0.17 -20.14 1.71
CA LYS A 252 -1.02 -20.82 1.19
C LYS A 252 -2.25 -19.98 1.46
N GLU A 253 -3.06 -19.80 0.44
CA GLU A 253 -4.37 -19.17 0.57
C GLU A 253 -5.36 -20.13 1.24
N SER A 254 -6.42 -19.59 1.84
CA SER A 254 -7.36 -20.42 2.62
C SER A 254 -8.02 -21.53 1.80
N TRP A 255 -8.19 -21.37 0.49
CA TRP A 255 -8.81 -22.38 -0.39
C TRP A 255 -7.80 -23.41 -0.93
N GLU A 256 -6.49 -23.16 -0.80
CA GLU A 256 -5.43 -24.09 -1.23
C GLU A 256 -5.16 -25.17 -0.18
N MET A 257 -5.70 -25.01 1.03
CA MET A 257 -5.53 -25.95 2.14
C MET A 257 -6.80 -26.78 2.35
N ASN A 258 -6.61 -28.08 2.54
CA ASN A 258 -7.67 -28.95 3.04
C ASN A 258 -7.88 -28.78 4.56
N THR A 259 -8.95 -29.33 5.10
CA THR A 259 -9.28 -29.21 6.53
C THR A 259 -8.15 -29.68 7.47
N PRO A 260 -7.55 -30.88 7.31
CA PRO A 260 -6.41 -31.28 8.12
C PRO A 260 -5.25 -30.27 8.10
N GLU A 261 -4.88 -29.79 6.91
CA GLU A 261 -3.82 -28.78 6.75
C GLU A 261 -4.18 -27.47 7.47
N LYS A 262 -5.42 -26.98 7.33
CA LYS A 262 -5.88 -25.77 8.02
C LYS A 262 -5.77 -25.90 9.53
N LEU A 263 -6.15 -27.05 10.10
CA LEU A 263 -6.08 -27.31 11.53
C LEU A 263 -4.63 -27.36 12.02
N GLU A 264 -3.75 -28.03 11.28
CA GLU A 264 -2.32 -28.10 11.59
C GLU A 264 -1.66 -26.72 11.51
N GLN A 265 -1.83 -26.01 10.39
CA GLN A 265 -1.28 -24.66 10.19
C GLN A 265 -1.81 -23.68 11.23
N SER A 266 -3.09 -23.77 11.59
CA SER A 266 -3.69 -22.98 12.67
C SER A 266 -2.98 -23.22 14.01
N GLY A 267 -2.56 -24.45 14.28
CA GLY A 267 -1.73 -24.79 15.45
C GLY A 267 -0.38 -24.08 15.43
N ILE A 268 0.33 -24.14 14.31
CA ILE A 268 1.66 -23.56 14.11
C ILE A 268 1.61 -22.02 14.26
N VAL A 269 0.70 -21.35 13.55
CA VAL A 269 0.60 -19.88 13.62
C VAL A 269 0.12 -19.40 14.99
N LYS A 270 -0.67 -20.20 15.72
CA LYS A 270 -1.05 -19.90 17.11
C LYS A 270 0.19 -19.87 18.01
N GLU A 271 1.10 -20.82 17.86
CA GLU A 271 2.36 -20.86 18.62
C GLU A 271 3.27 -19.70 18.25
N LYS A 272 3.43 -19.42 16.94
CA LYS A 272 4.19 -18.27 16.43
C LYS A 272 3.64 -16.94 16.96
N GLY A 273 2.33 -16.73 16.89
CA GLY A 273 1.66 -15.55 17.46
C GLY A 273 1.88 -15.43 18.97
N THR A 274 1.90 -16.56 19.69
CA THR A 274 2.18 -16.59 21.14
C THR A 274 3.62 -16.19 21.45
N GLN A 275 4.56 -16.59 20.61
CA GLN A 275 5.96 -16.18 20.71
C GLN A 275 6.10 -14.66 20.50
N TYR A 276 5.51 -14.12 19.42
CA TYR A 276 5.50 -12.66 19.20
C TYR A 276 4.86 -11.90 20.36
N PHE A 277 3.75 -12.41 20.90
CA PHE A 277 3.10 -11.78 22.05
C PHE A 277 4.03 -11.70 23.27
N LYS A 278 4.81 -12.76 23.54
CA LYS A 278 5.80 -12.78 24.65
C LYS A 278 6.94 -11.79 24.41
N GLU A 279 7.34 -11.58 23.17
CA GLU A 279 8.35 -10.60 22.76
C GLU A 279 7.84 -9.15 22.78
N GLY A 280 6.56 -8.91 23.11
CA GLY A 280 5.94 -7.57 23.08
C GLY A 280 5.53 -7.10 21.68
N LYS A 281 5.65 -7.97 20.68
CA LYS A 281 5.34 -7.72 19.27
C LYS A 281 3.85 -7.94 18.99
N TYR A 282 3.00 -7.11 19.60
CA TYR A 282 1.55 -7.32 19.61
C TYR A 282 0.89 -7.23 18.22
N LYS A 283 1.38 -6.33 17.35
CA LYS A 283 0.88 -6.19 15.99
C LYS A 283 1.15 -7.47 15.17
N GLN A 284 2.38 -7.97 15.20
CA GLN A 284 2.77 -9.24 14.56
C GLN A 284 1.98 -10.42 15.11
N ALA A 285 1.82 -10.50 16.44
CA ALA A 285 0.99 -11.53 17.06
C ALA A 285 -0.45 -11.49 16.53
N SER A 286 -1.03 -10.31 16.38
CA SER A 286 -2.39 -10.15 15.84
C SER A 286 -2.53 -10.67 14.41
N VAL A 287 -1.52 -10.44 13.55
CA VAL A 287 -1.51 -10.95 12.16
C VAL A 287 -1.56 -12.47 12.15
N GLN A 288 -0.74 -13.13 12.98
CA GLN A 288 -0.73 -14.60 13.05
C GLN A 288 -2.07 -15.17 13.55
N TYR A 289 -2.71 -14.56 14.54
CA TYR A 289 -4.01 -15.03 15.02
C TYR A 289 -5.16 -14.75 14.03
N LYS A 290 -5.08 -13.67 13.23
CA LYS A 290 -6.05 -13.39 12.15
C LYS A 290 -6.05 -14.48 11.08
N LYS A 291 -4.89 -15.08 10.77
CA LYS A 291 -4.80 -16.23 9.84
C LYS A 291 -5.69 -17.39 10.28
N ILE A 292 -5.68 -17.73 11.57
CA ILE A 292 -6.51 -18.81 12.13
C ILE A 292 -8.00 -18.53 11.90
N VAL A 293 -8.43 -17.29 12.19
CA VAL A 293 -9.82 -16.87 11.98
C VAL A 293 -10.17 -16.98 10.50
N SER A 294 -9.33 -16.40 9.62
CA SER A 294 -9.53 -16.45 8.18
C SER A 294 -9.65 -17.87 7.61
N TRP A 295 -8.87 -18.82 8.12
CA TRP A 295 -8.87 -20.19 7.61
C TRP A 295 -10.07 -21.02 8.10
N LEU A 296 -10.58 -20.73 9.30
CA LEU A 296 -11.55 -21.58 9.99
C LEU A 296 -12.94 -20.95 10.17
N GLU A 297 -13.13 -19.66 9.93
CA GLU A 297 -14.41 -18.96 10.20
C GLU A 297 -15.55 -19.46 9.30
N HIS A 298 -15.25 -19.71 8.02
CA HIS A 298 -16.23 -20.14 7.02
C HIS A 298 -16.15 -21.64 6.69
N GLU A 299 -15.35 -22.40 7.42
CA GLU A 299 -15.28 -23.84 7.22
C GLU A 299 -16.57 -24.50 7.73
N SER A 300 -17.21 -25.30 6.88
CA SER A 300 -18.47 -25.98 7.17
C SER A 300 -18.39 -27.44 6.75
N ALA A 301 -19.35 -28.26 7.22
CA ALA A 301 -19.39 -29.71 6.98
C ALA A 301 -18.16 -30.49 7.51
N LEU A 302 -17.60 -30.03 8.63
CA LEU A 302 -16.52 -30.72 9.35
C LEU A 302 -17.03 -31.99 10.05
N SER A 303 -16.12 -32.96 10.21
CA SER A 303 -16.37 -34.08 11.13
C SER A 303 -16.58 -33.55 12.55
N GLU A 304 -17.29 -34.28 13.41
CA GLU A 304 -17.54 -33.83 14.79
C GLU A 304 -16.23 -33.58 15.57
N GLU A 305 -15.21 -34.41 15.33
CA GLU A 305 -13.88 -34.25 15.93
C GLU A 305 -13.17 -32.98 15.42
N ASP A 306 -13.21 -32.73 14.11
CA ASP A 306 -12.55 -31.58 13.51
C ASP A 306 -13.27 -30.27 13.84
N GLU A 307 -14.60 -30.29 13.95
CA GLU A 307 -15.38 -29.13 14.40
C GLU A 307 -15.00 -28.74 15.84
N GLN A 308 -14.81 -29.72 16.73
CA GLN A 308 -14.34 -29.44 18.10
C GLN A 308 -12.94 -28.81 18.10
N LYS A 309 -12.01 -29.32 17.29
CA LYS A 309 -10.66 -28.74 17.14
C LYS A 309 -10.71 -27.33 16.55
N ALA A 310 -11.48 -27.12 15.49
CA ALA A 310 -11.66 -25.83 14.83
C ALA A 310 -12.27 -24.81 15.79
N LYS A 311 -13.32 -25.20 16.54
CA LYS A 311 -13.95 -24.35 17.57
C LYS A 311 -12.95 -23.96 18.66
N ALA A 312 -12.15 -24.90 19.15
CA ALA A 312 -11.12 -24.62 20.16
C ALA A 312 -10.04 -23.65 19.65
N LEU A 313 -9.62 -23.80 18.38
CA LEU A 313 -8.64 -22.92 17.74
C LEU A 313 -9.21 -21.51 17.50
N ARG A 314 -10.44 -21.39 16.97
CA ARG A 314 -11.14 -20.10 16.80
C ARG A 314 -11.30 -19.36 18.13
N LEU A 315 -11.75 -20.07 19.17
CA LEU A 315 -11.88 -19.50 20.52
C LEU A 315 -10.52 -18.99 21.04
N ALA A 316 -9.45 -19.78 20.90
CA ALA A 316 -8.12 -19.36 21.30
C ALA A 316 -7.61 -18.14 20.50
N ALA A 317 -7.86 -18.12 19.19
CA ALA A 317 -7.47 -17.02 18.30
C ALA A 317 -8.16 -15.71 18.69
N HIS A 318 -9.50 -15.70 18.82
CA HIS A 318 -10.25 -14.51 19.23
C HIS A 318 -9.84 -14.02 20.62
N LEU A 319 -9.66 -14.92 21.58
CA LEU A 319 -9.16 -14.57 22.90
C LEU A 319 -7.79 -13.87 22.81
N ASN A 320 -6.85 -14.43 22.05
CA ASN A 320 -5.52 -13.85 21.92
C ASN A 320 -5.52 -12.54 21.12
N LEU A 321 -6.35 -12.41 20.09
CA LEU A 321 -6.58 -11.16 19.35
C LEU A 321 -7.09 -10.07 20.28
N ALA A 322 -8.12 -10.35 21.09
CA ALA A 322 -8.62 -9.40 22.08
C ALA A 322 -7.51 -8.92 23.03
N MET A 323 -6.62 -9.83 23.44
CA MET A 323 -5.47 -9.45 24.28
C MET A 323 -4.45 -8.58 23.53
N CYS A 324 -4.18 -8.86 22.25
CA CYS A 324 -3.30 -8.04 21.42
C CYS A 324 -3.85 -6.63 21.27
N PHE A 325 -5.13 -6.50 20.93
CA PHE A 325 -5.78 -5.20 20.74
C PHE A 325 -5.91 -4.38 22.03
N LEU A 326 -6.10 -5.03 23.18
CA LEU A 326 -6.00 -4.35 24.49
C LEU A 326 -4.59 -3.79 24.73
N LYS A 327 -3.53 -4.49 24.29
CA LYS A 327 -2.14 -4.01 24.39
C LYS A 327 -1.83 -2.89 23.40
N LEU A 328 -2.45 -2.93 22.22
CA LEU A 328 -2.35 -1.90 21.18
C LEU A 328 -3.24 -0.68 21.44
N GLN A 329 -4.07 -0.69 22.49
CA GLN A 329 -5.03 0.36 22.81
C GLN A 329 -6.11 0.56 21.72
N GLU A 330 -6.53 -0.53 21.09
CA GLU A 330 -7.59 -0.58 20.07
C GLU A 330 -8.84 -1.26 20.65
N PRO A 331 -9.63 -0.57 21.51
CA PRO A 331 -10.67 -1.22 22.30
C PRO A 331 -11.85 -1.73 21.46
N ASN A 332 -12.15 -1.11 20.33
CA ASN A 332 -13.21 -1.56 19.42
C ASN A 332 -12.93 -2.97 18.87
N GLN A 333 -11.71 -3.20 18.37
CA GLN A 333 -11.30 -4.51 17.84
C GLN A 333 -11.17 -5.54 18.97
N ALA A 334 -10.76 -5.12 20.16
CA ALA A 334 -10.76 -5.99 21.33
C ALA A 334 -12.18 -6.45 21.70
N LEU A 335 -13.16 -5.54 21.68
CA LEU A 335 -14.56 -5.82 21.98
C LEU A 335 -15.15 -6.82 20.98
N GLU A 336 -14.98 -6.58 19.68
CA GLU A 336 -15.48 -7.46 18.61
C GLU A 336 -14.95 -8.89 18.76
N ASN A 337 -13.65 -9.03 19.02
CA ASN A 337 -13.05 -10.35 19.24
C ASN A 337 -13.54 -11.02 20.53
N CYS A 338 -13.86 -10.26 21.58
CA CYS A 338 -14.47 -10.84 22.77
C CYS A 338 -15.89 -11.32 22.50
N ASP A 339 -16.68 -10.58 21.74
CA ASP A 339 -18.04 -10.98 21.36
C ASP A 339 -18.00 -12.28 20.53
N LYS A 340 -17.11 -12.37 19.53
CA LYS A 340 -16.87 -13.62 18.78
C LYS A 340 -16.44 -14.78 19.66
N ALA A 341 -15.59 -14.54 20.66
CA ALA A 341 -15.22 -15.59 21.61
C ALA A 341 -16.42 -16.05 22.47
N LEU A 342 -17.34 -15.15 22.82
CA LEU A 342 -18.54 -15.44 23.61
C LEU A 342 -19.65 -16.11 22.79
N GLU A 343 -19.72 -15.88 21.47
CA GLU A 343 -20.54 -16.67 20.56
C GLU A 343 -20.13 -18.16 20.57
N LEU A 344 -18.83 -18.44 20.75
CA LEU A 344 -18.30 -19.80 20.83
C LEU A 344 -18.41 -20.41 22.24
N ASP A 345 -18.16 -19.62 23.28
CA ASP A 345 -18.27 -20.00 24.70
C ASP A 345 -18.79 -18.81 25.53
N GLU A 346 -20.10 -18.77 25.75
CA GLU A 346 -20.81 -17.70 26.45
C GLU A 346 -20.34 -17.49 27.89
N SER A 347 -19.73 -18.52 28.48
CA SER A 347 -19.25 -18.53 29.87
C SER A 347 -17.74 -18.26 29.98
N ASN A 348 -17.08 -17.91 28.87
CA ASN A 348 -15.64 -17.79 28.86
C ASN A 348 -15.13 -16.64 29.75
N GLU A 349 -14.51 -17.02 30.87
CA GLU A 349 -14.02 -16.07 31.88
C GLU A 349 -13.04 -15.04 31.30
N LYS A 350 -12.17 -15.45 30.35
CA LYS A 350 -11.17 -14.56 29.75
C LYS A 350 -11.83 -13.57 28.79
N ALA A 351 -12.80 -14.02 27.98
CA ALA A 351 -13.51 -13.15 27.04
C ALA A 351 -14.29 -12.07 27.79
N LEU A 352 -15.09 -12.46 28.80
CA LEU A 352 -15.85 -11.50 29.62
C LEU A 352 -14.93 -10.49 30.32
N PHE A 353 -13.82 -10.95 30.89
CA PHE A 353 -12.90 -10.05 31.57
C PHE A 353 -12.26 -9.06 30.60
N ARG A 354 -11.81 -9.52 29.43
CA ARG A 354 -11.18 -8.67 28.40
C ARG A 354 -12.18 -7.71 27.77
N ARG A 355 -13.43 -8.14 27.53
CA ARG A 355 -14.51 -7.26 27.06
C ARG A 355 -14.81 -6.16 28.06
N GLY A 356 -14.88 -6.50 29.35
CA GLY A 356 -15.00 -5.53 30.43
C GLY A 356 -13.85 -4.51 30.45
N GLU A 357 -12.61 -4.93 30.19
CA GLU A 357 -11.47 -4.00 30.08
C GLU A 357 -11.55 -3.09 28.85
N ALA A 358 -11.97 -3.61 27.70
CA ALA A 358 -12.18 -2.82 26.48
C ALA A 358 -13.29 -1.78 26.68
N LEU A 359 -14.46 -2.20 27.17
CA LEU A 359 -15.60 -1.33 27.49
C LEU A 359 -15.23 -0.25 28.51
N PHE A 360 -14.44 -0.62 29.53
CA PHE A 360 -13.94 0.35 30.51
C PHE A 360 -13.07 1.41 29.84
N GLY A 361 -12.17 1.02 28.93
CA GLY A 361 -11.36 1.94 28.13
C GLY A 361 -12.21 2.88 27.26
N MET A 362 -13.35 2.38 26.76
CA MET A 362 -14.34 3.15 26.00
C MET A 362 -15.27 4.01 26.87
N LYS A 363 -15.12 3.96 28.20
CA LYS A 363 -15.99 4.63 29.19
C LYS A 363 -17.43 4.11 29.22
N GLU A 364 -17.67 2.91 28.71
CA GLU A 364 -18.95 2.20 28.82
C GLU A 364 -19.03 1.46 30.17
N PHE A 365 -19.03 2.24 31.26
CA PHE A 365 -18.83 1.71 32.62
C PHE A 365 -19.94 0.76 33.09
N ASP A 366 -21.18 0.94 32.63
CA ASP A 366 -22.30 0.05 32.97
C ASP A 366 -22.10 -1.35 32.39
N ARG A 367 -21.87 -1.45 31.07
CA ARG A 367 -21.60 -2.73 30.41
C ARG A 367 -20.34 -3.40 30.94
N ALA A 368 -19.28 -2.60 31.18
CA ALA A 368 -18.04 -3.10 31.76
C ALA A 368 -18.26 -3.69 33.17
N ARG A 369 -19.07 -3.03 34.00
CA ARG A 369 -19.44 -3.52 35.33
C ARG A 369 -20.15 -4.86 35.24
N ASP A 370 -21.12 -4.99 34.33
CA ASP A 370 -21.93 -6.20 34.19
C ASP A 370 -21.07 -7.40 33.76
N ASP A 371 -20.12 -7.18 32.83
CA ASP A 371 -19.14 -8.20 32.45
C ASP A 371 -18.24 -8.62 33.63
N PHE A 372 -17.70 -7.66 34.39
CA PHE A 372 -16.88 -7.97 35.57
C PHE A 372 -17.67 -8.68 36.67
N GLN A 373 -18.96 -8.38 36.82
CA GLN A 373 -19.85 -9.10 37.74
C GLN A 373 -20.07 -10.53 37.27
N ARG A 374 -20.34 -10.74 35.97
CA ARG A 374 -20.50 -12.08 35.39
C ARG A 374 -19.24 -12.94 35.57
N VAL A 375 -18.06 -12.36 35.39
CA VAL A 375 -16.77 -13.01 35.70
C VAL A 375 -16.68 -13.44 37.17
N ASN A 376 -17.13 -12.61 38.11
CA ASN A 376 -17.13 -12.97 39.52
C ASN A 376 -18.07 -14.14 39.82
N THR A 377 -19.26 -14.14 39.23
CA THR A 377 -20.24 -15.23 39.37
C THR A 377 -19.67 -16.54 38.82
N ILE A 378 -19.06 -16.54 37.64
CA ILE A 378 -18.48 -17.74 37.01
C ILE A 378 -17.23 -18.21 37.76
N GLY A 379 -16.35 -17.30 38.16
CA GLY A 379 -15.11 -17.65 38.88
C GLY A 379 -15.35 -18.29 40.26
N LEU A 380 -16.50 -18.03 40.89
CA LEU A 380 -16.93 -18.70 42.13
C LEU A 380 -17.25 -20.18 41.92
N ASN A 381 -17.67 -20.57 40.71
CA ASN A 381 -18.07 -21.94 40.39
C ASN A 381 -16.89 -22.82 39.93
N LEU A 382 -15.80 -22.22 39.42
CA LEU A 382 -14.68 -22.96 38.82
C LEU A 382 -13.46 -23.14 39.75
N TYR A 383 -13.08 -22.14 40.58
CA TYR A 383 -11.88 -22.23 41.45
C TYR A 383 -11.97 -21.36 42.73
N PRO A 384 -11.89 -21.92 43.94
CA PRO A 384 -11.98 -21.17 45.21
C PRO A 384 -10.66 -20.51 45.66
N PHE A 385 -9.88 -19.86 44.77
CA PHE A 385 -8.58 -19.24 45.14
C PHE A 385 -8.65 -17.73 45.40
N LYS A 386 -8.22 -17.28 46.60
CA LYS A 386 -8.46 -15.93 47.15
C LYS A 386 -7.75 -14.75 46.46
N LYS A 387 -6.60 -14.95 45.78
CA LYS A 387 -5.74 -13.84 45.28
C LYS A 387 -6.26 -13.17 43.99
N LYS A 388 -6.85 -13.94 43.06
CA LYS A 388 -7.49 -13.40 41.83
C LYS A 388 -8.84 -12.72 42.11
N LYS A 389 -9.54 -13.12 43.18
CA LYS A 389 -10.83 -12.55 43.60
C LYS A 389 -10.76 -11.06 43.98
N LYS A 390 -9.63 -10.63 44.57
CA LYS A 390 -9.42 -9.24 45.04
C LYS A 390 -9.33 -8.23 43.88
N ASN A 391 -8.62 -8.57 42.80
CA ASN A 391 -8.45 -7.68 41.63
C ASN A 391 -9.74 -7.53 40.80
N ARG A 392 -10.56 -8.58 40.69
CA ARG A 392 -11.81 -8.55 39.91
C ARG A 392 -12.91 -7.73 40.58
N SER A 393 -13.03 -7.86 41.91
CA SER A 393 -13.94 -7.05 42.71
C SER A 393 -13.55 -5.56 42.67
N ALA A 394 -12.24 -5.26 42.58
CA ALA A 394 -11.75 -3.88 42.46
C ALA A 394 -12.18 -3.20 41.15
N LYS A 395 -12.23 -3.92 40.03
CA LYS A 395 -12.71 -3.37 38.75
C LYS A 395 -14.20 -3.01 38.80
N VAL A 396 -15.04 -3.84 39.44
CA VAL A 396 -16.46 -3.52 39.66
C VAL A 396 -16.62 -2.24 40.48
N VAL A 397 -15.88 -2.11 41.58
CA VAL A 397 -15.89 -0.90 42.42
C VAL A 397 -15.42 0.33 41.64
N LEU A 398 -14.42 0.16 40.78
CA LEU A 398 -13.91 1.24 39.94
C LEU A 398 -14.95 1.71 38.90
N CYS A 399 -15.67 0.78 38.25
CA CYS A 399 -16.79 1.14 37.37
C CYS A 399 -17.88 1.91 38.14
N GLN A 400 -18.27 1.44 39.33
CA GLN A 400 -19.27 2.11 40.16
C GLN A 400 -18.84 3.53 40.56
N LYS A 401 -17.56 3.72 40.88
CA LYS A 401 -17.00 5.05 41.17
C LYS A 401 -17.15 5.98 39.96
N HIS A 402 -16.75 5.55 38.76
CA HIS A 402 -16.85 6.38 37.56
C HIS A 402 -18.30 6.67 37.16
N LEU A 403 -19.21 5.71 37.31
CA LEU A 403 -20.64 5.93 37.09
C LEU A 403 -21.20 7.00 38.02
N LYS A 404 -20.82 6.98 39.30
CA LYS A 404 -21.21 8.01 40.26
C LYS A 404 -20.65 9.39 39.89
N GLU A 405 -19.37 9.45 39.51
CA GLU A 405 -18.73 10.68 39.06
C GLU A 405 -19.38 11.25 37.79
N GLN A 406 -19.75 10.39 36.83
CA GLN A 406 -20.44 10.79 35.61
C GLN A 406 -21.84 11.32 35.92
N HIS A 407 -22.62 10.60 36.73
CA HIS A 407 -23.94 11.05 37.15
C HIS A 407 -23.89 12.38 37.92
N GLU A 408 -22.89 12.59 38.78
CA GLU A 408 -22.69 13.87 39.47
C GLU A 408 -22.35 15.01 38.50
N LYS A 409 -21.52 14.75 37.47
CA LYS A 409 -21.22 15.73 36.42
C LYS A 409 -22.45 16.05 35.58
N ASP A 410 -23.19 15.04 35.15
CA ASP A 410 -24.40 15.20 34.35
C ASP A 410 -25.46 15.97 35.14
N LYS A 411 -25.66 15.64 36.42
CA LYS A 411 -26.57 16.39 37.31
C LYS A 411 -26.19 17.87 37.39
N ARG A 412 -24.90 18.19 37.54
CA ARG A 412 -24.41 19.59 37.55
C ARG A 412 -24.61 20.27 36.19
N LEU A 413 -24.32 19.56 35.11
CA LEU A 413 -24.47 20.07 33.75
C LEU A 413 -25.94 20.41 33.46
N TYR A 414 -26.86 19.48 33.72
CA TYR A 414 -28.29 19.70 33.56
C TYR A 414 -28.81 20.81 34.46
N ALA A 415 -28.43 20.85 35.74
CA ALA A 415 -28.82 21.94 36.64
C ALA A 415 -28.39 23.32 36.10
N ASN A 416 -27.15 23.44 35.62
CA ASN A 416 -26.65 24.66 35.00
C ASN A 416 -27.38 25.01 33.70
N MET A 417 -27.73 24.01 32.88
CA MET A 417 -28.52 24.23 31.66
C MET A 417 -29.94 24.73 32.00
N PHE A 418 -30.62 24.10 32.96
CA PHE A 418 -31.94 24.53 33.43
C PHE A 418 -31.92 25.95 33.98
N GLN A 419 -30.90 26.29 34.79
CA GLN A 419 -30.74 27.66 35.29
C GLN A 419 -30.57 28.67 34.15
N LYS A 420 -29.70 28.37 33.17
CA LYS A 420 -29.51 29.25 32.00
C LYS A 420 -30.78 29.42 31.17
N PHE A 421 -31.58 28.36 31.01
CA PHE A 421 -32.86 28.47 30.31
C PHE A 421 -33.86 29.32 31.09
N ALA A 422 -33.96 29.12 32.40
CA ALA A 422 -34.81 29.94 33.27
C ALA A 422 -34.39 31.43 33.25
N GLU A 423 -33.09 31.72 33.32
CA GLU A 423 -32.56 33.09 33.20
C GLU A 423 -32.87 33.71 31.83
N ARG A 424 -32.77 32.93 30.75
CA ARG A 424 -33.11 33.40 29.39
C ARG A 424 -34.59 33.71 29.26
N ASP A 425 -35.45 32.84 29.78
CA ASP A 425 -36.90 33.01 29.69
C ASP A 425 -37.36 34.18 30.55
N ALA A 426 -36.81 34.33 31.76
CA ALA A 426 -37.03 35.51 32.60
C ALA A 426 -36.56 36.81 31.93
N LYS A 427 -35.41 36.79 31.23
CA LYS A 427 -34.92 37.95 30.47
C LYS A 427 -35.86 38.31 29.31
N LYS A 428 -36.36 37.32 28.57
CA LYS A 428 -37.35 37.54 27.50
C LYS A 428 -38.65 38.12 28.04
N GLU A 429 -39.12 37.63 29.18
CA GLU A 429 -40.33 38.11 29.82
C GLU A 429 -40.17 39.54 30.33
N ALA A 430 -39.02 39.86 30.94
CA ALA A 430 -38.68 41.22 31.33
C ALA A 430 -38.53 42.18 30.14
N GLU A 431 -37.98 41.72 29.01
CA GLU A 431 -37.94 42.49 27.76
C GLU A 431 -39.36 42.75 27.23
N ARG A 432 -40.23 41.73 27.22
CA ARG A 432 -41.63 41.87 26.79
C ARG A 432 -42.40 42.87 27.66
N MET A 433 -42.27 42.78 28.98
CA MET A 433 -42.91 43.72 29.92
C MET A 433 -42.40 45.15 29.74
N LYS A 434 -41.12 45.34 29.38
CA LYS A 434 -40.56 46.67 29.06
C LYS A 434 -41.11 47.26 27.76
N THR A 435 -41.41 46.43 26.77
CA THR A 435 -42.04 46.88 25.52
C THR A 435 -43.49 47.29 25.77
N GLU A 436 -44.25 46.47 26.49
CA GLU A 436 -45.67 46.74 26.82
C GLU A 436 -45.82 47.99 27.73
N SER A 437 -44.87 48.25 28.62
CA SER A 437 -44.88 49.47 29.45
C SER A 437 -44.43 50.75 28.72
N LYS A 438 -43.64 50.63 27.64
CA LYS A 438 -43.35 51.77 26.75
C LYS A 438 -44.55 52.12 25.88
N GLU A 439 -45.27 51.13 25.35
CA GLU A 439 -46.49 51.36 24.56
C GLU A 439 -47.58 52.05 25.40
N ASN A 440 -47.78 51.63 26.65
CA ASN A 440 -48.73 52.29 27.57
C ASN A 440 -48.25 53.67 28.09
N GLY A 441 -46.94 53.92 28.11
CA GLY A 441 -46.36 55.20 28.50
C GLY A 441 -46.52 56.27 27.41
N ASP A 442 -46.36 55.88 26.15
CA ASP A 442 -46.60 56.75 24.99
C ASP A 442 -48.10 57.08 24.84
N GLU A 443 -49.03 56.19 25.22
CA GLU A 443 -50.47 56.50 25.24
C GLU A 443 -50.86 57.54 26.31
N MET A 444 -50.20 57.58 27.48
CA MET A 444 -50.48 58.59 28.52
C MET A 444 -49.86 59.97 28.21
N GLU A 445 -48.78 60.06 27.43
CA GLU A 445 -48.26 61.35 26.97
C GLU A 445 -49.14 61.98 25.87
N VAL A 446 -49.91 61.17 25.12
CA VAL A 446 -50.88 61.69 24.14
C VAL A 446 -52.14 62.26 24.81
N GLU A 447 -52.58 61.74 25.97
CA GLU A 447 -53.79 62.24 26.66
C GLU A 447 -53.58 63.55 27.45
N ASN A 448 -52.35 63.91 27.85
CA ASN A 448 -52.07 65.19 28.53
C ASN A 448 -51.69 66.34 27.58
N GLY A 449 -51.61 66.09 26.26
CA GLY A 449 -51.38 67.11 25.24
C GLY A 449 -52.65 67.70 24.61
N ALA A 450 -53.84 67.23 25.00
CA ALA A 450 -55.11 67.61 24.38
C ALA A 450 -56.14 68.11 25.41
N LYS A 451 -55.78 69.12 26.19
CA LYS A 451 -56.72 70.03 26.85
C LYS A 451 -56.22 71.48 26.74
N GLU A 452 -56.40 72.06 25.55
CA GLU A 452 -56.74 73.48 25.39
C GLU A 452 -58.22 73.58 25.01
#